data_AF-A0A538RQV3-F1
#
_entry.id   AF-A0A538RQV3-F1
#
_cell.length_a   1.000
_cell.length_b   1.000
_cell.length_c   1.000
_cell.angle_alpha   90.00
_cell.angle_beta   90.00
_cell.angle_gamma   90.00
#
_symmetry.space_group_name_H-M   'P 1'
#
loop_
_entity.id
_entity.type
_entity.pdbx_description
1 polymer ?
#
loop_
_entity_poly.entity_id
_entity_poly.type
_entity_poly.pdbx_seq_one_letter_code
_entity_poly.pdbx_strand_id
1 'polypeptide(L)'
;MWLRHGPRLLMAGMLWGCATVNGTPPPGSAPLFQADATDTAILQAVHREQETLLSTCTQHQSCDQVHFTRAMIALFQNREAAAASFQQAIAVAPNGPFADSSARWIRFLANRTFHPASAGEPNGALLEVMKG
;
A
#
# COMPACT_ATOMS: atom_id res chain seq x y z
N MET A 1 -7.60 -70.88 -6.51
CA MET A 1 -8.47 -70.32 -5.45
C MET A 1 -7.63 -69.28 -4.71
N TRP A 2 -7.78 -67.97 -5.04
CA TRP A 2 -8.22 -66.86 -4.16
C TRP A 2 -7.18 -66.49 -3.07
N LEU A 3 -6.79 -65.24 -2.75
CA LEU A 3 -7.30 -63.86 -2.91
C LEU A 3 -6.08 -62.93 -3.17
N ARG A 4 -6.08 -61.94 -4.07
CA ARG A 4 -6.78 -60.63 -4.08
C ARG A 4 -6.63 -59.79 -2.82
N HIS A 5 -5.53 -59.03 -2.68
CA HIS A 5 -5.49 -57.80 -1.88
C HIS A 5 -4.55 -56.77 -2.53
N GLY A 6 -5.15 -55.75 -3.16
CA GLY A 6 -4.43 -54.63 -3.75
C GLY A 6 -3.98 -53.62 -2.67
N PRO A 7 -2.88 -52.89 -2.91
CA PRO A 7 -2.56 -51.73 -2.10
C PRO A 7 -3.47 -50.58 -2.55
N ARG A 8 -4.50 -50.34 -1.73
CA ARG A 8 -5.33 -49.14 -1.70
C ARG A 8 -4.38 -47.95 -1.50
N LEU A 9 -3.98 -47.28 -2.58
CA LEU A 9 -3.21 -46.02 -2.48
C LEU A 9 -4.06 -45.03 -1.69
N LEU A 10 -3.58 -44.72 -0.49
CA LEU A 10 -4.16 -43.74 0.41
C LEU A 10 -4.07 -42.37 -0.25
N MET A 11 -5.24 -41.80 -0.53
CA MET A 11 -5.43 -40.37 -0.74
C MET A 11 -4.91 -39.64 0.50
N ALA A 12 -3.69 -39.11 0.45
CA ALA A 12 -3.23 -38.07 1.35
C ALA A 12 -3.46 -36.74 0.64
N GLY A 13 -4.60 -36.11 0.94
CA GLY A 13 -4.95 -34.80 0.42
C GLY A 13 -3.91 -33.76 0.81
N MET A 14 -3.33 -33.09 -0.18
CA MET A 14 -2.73 -31.78 0.03
C MET A 14 -3.87 -30.80 0.27
N LEU A 15 -4.28 -30.66 1.54
CA LEU A 15 -5.02 -29.50 2.00
C LEU A 15 -4.03 -28.32 2.01
N TRP A 16 -3.80 -27.73 0.84
CA TRP A 16 -3.31 -26.36 0.76
C TRP A 16 -4.48 -25.46 1.19
N GLY A 17 -4.60 -25.27 2.50
CA GLY A 17 -5.41 -24.20 3.05
C GLY A 17 -4.69 -22.89 2.78
N CYS A 18 -5.18 -22.10 1.83
CA CYS A 18 -4.90 -20.67 1.83
C CYS A 18 -5.55 -20.10 3.09
N ALA A 19 -4.80 -19.97 4.17
CA ALA A 19 -5.22 -19.10 5.27
C ALA A 19 -5.24 -17.68 4.69
N THR A 20 -6.42 -17.20 4.30
CA THR A 20 -6.68 -15.76 4.16
C THR A 20 -6.59 -15.19 5.56
N VAL A 21 -5.36 -14.91 6.00
CA VAL A 21 -5.14 -14.04 7.14
C VAL A 21 -5.75 -12.70 6.71
N ASN A 22 -6.94 -12.38 7.23
CA ASN A 22 -7.47 -11.03 7.20
C ASN A 22 -6.61 -10.17 8.15
N GLY A 23 -5.30 -10.13 7.89
CA GLY A 23 -4.40 -9.23 8.55
C GLY A 23 -4.71 -7.85 8.03
N THR A 24 -5.31 -7.02 8.88
CA THR A 24 -5.30 -5.58 8.65
C THR A 24 -3.85 -5.19 8.34
N PRO A 25 -3.55 -4.63 7.16
CA PRO A 25 -2.19 -4.23 6.83
C PRO A 25 -1.65 -3.33 7.93
N PRO A 26 -0.36 -3.43 8.27
CA PRO A 26 0.27 -2.48 9.18
C PRO A 26 -0.15 -1.05 8.83
N PRO A 27 -0.41 -0.16 9.81
CA PRO A 27 -0.93 1.17 9.56
C PRO A 27 -0.14 2.00 8.54
N GLY A 28 1.13 1.71 8.26
CA GLY A 28 1.92 2.39 7.22
C GLY A 28 1.79 1.79 5.81
N SER A 29 1.30 0.57 5.67
CA SER A 29 1.26 -0.16 4.39
C SER A 29 -0.08 -0.06 3.65
N ALA A 30 -1.14 0.42 4.30
CA ALA A 30 -2.41 0.70 3.63
C ALA A 30 -2.32 1.95 2.75
N PRO A 31 -3.03 2.00 1.60
CA PRO A 31 -3.06 3.17 0.74
C PRO A 31 -3.70 4.38 1.44
N LEU A 32 -3.33 5.58 1.01
CA LEU A 32 -3.98 6.82 1.44
C LEU A 32 -5.28 7.08 0.66
N PHE A 33 -5.26 6.80 -0.63
CA PHE A 33 -6.38 6.99 -1.54
C PHE A 33 -6.78 5.68 -2.18
N GLN A 34 -8.08 5.55 -2.47
CA GLN A 34 -8.59 4.45 -3.27
C GLN A 34 -8.80 4.93 -4.70
N ALA A 35 -8.39 4.12 -5.67
CA ALA A 35 -8.60 4.36 -7.09
C ALA A 35 -9.74 3.46 -7.59
N ASP A 36 -10.59 3.99 -8.47
CA ASP A 36 -11.50 3.13 -9.23
C ASP A 36 -10.75 2.41 -10.39
N ALA A 37 -11.48 1.64 -11.20
CA ALA A 37 -10.87 0.88 -12.29
C ALA A 37 -10.24 1.78 -13.37
N THR A 38 -10.85 2.93 -13.66
CA THR A 38 -10.35 3.88 -14.64
C THR A 38 -9.11 4.58 -14.12
N ASP A 39 -9.15 5.08 -12.88
CA ASP A 39 -8.03 5.70 -12.20
C ASP A 39 -6.85 4.73 -12.08
N THR A 40 -7.13 3.46 -11.77
CA THR A 40 -6.09 2.43 -11.67
C THR A 40 -5.35 2.24 -13.00
N ALA A 41 -6.06 2.21 -14.12
CA ALA A 41 -5.45 2.09 -15.44
C ALA A 41 -4.56 3.30 -15.77
N ILE A 42 -5.01 4.52 -15.42
CA ILE A 42 -4.25 5.76 -15.59
C ILE A 42 -3.00 5.72 -14.71
N LEU A 43 -3.13 5.42 -13.43
CA LEU A 43 -2.02 5.35 -12.47
C LEU A 43 -0.96 4.32 -12.91
N GLN A 44 -1.39 3.18 -13.44
CA GLN A 44 -0.47 2.18 -14.00
C GLN A 44 0.27 2.67 -15.24
N ALA A 45 -0.41 3.40 -16.13
CA ALA A 45 0.22 3.99 -17.31
C ALA A 45 1.28 5.03 -16.92
N VAL A 46 0.93 5.96 -16.02
CA VAL A 46 1.87 6.97 -15.51
C VAL A 46 3.03 6.31 -14.77
N HIS A 47 2.79 5.27 -13.98
CA HIS A 47 3.86 4.54 -13.28
C HIS A 47 4.89 3.97 -14.27
N ARG A 48 4.44 3.34 -15.36
CA ARG A 48 5.35 2.79 -16.39
C ARG A 48 6.16 3.87 -17.10
N GLU A 49 5.53 5.01 -17.38
CA GLU A 49 6.23 6.17 -17.93
C GLU A 49 7.32 6.67 -16.98
N GLN A 50 7.02 6.78 -15.69
CA GLN A 50 7.98 7.24 -14.69
C GLN A 50 9.16 6.28 -14.50
N GLU A 51 8.97 4.97 -14.63
CA GLU A 51 10.08 4.01 -14.63
C GLU A 51 11.03 4.24 -15.81
N THR A 52 10.50 4.63 -16.98
CA THR A 52 11.33 4.98 -18.13
C THR A 52 12.09 6.28 -17.88
N LEU A 53 11.41 7.31 -17.37
CA LEU A 53 12.01 8.61 -17.04
C LEU A 53 13.07 8.53 -15.94
N LEU A 54 12.90 7.63 -14.97
CA LEU A 54 13.87 7.43 -13.89
C LEU A 54 15.27 7.11 -14.43
N SER A 55 15.36 6.36 -15.53
CA SER A 55 16.64 6.00 -16.15
C SER A 55 17.38 7.18 -16.80
N THR A 56 16.67 8.25 -17.16
CA THR A 56 17.23 9.41 -17.90
C THR A 56 17.08 10.74 -17.15
N CYS A 57 16.51 10.74 -15.95
CA CYS A 57 16.17 11.97 -15.22
C CYS A 57 17.41 12.80 -14.86
N THR A 58 18.56 12.17 -14.61
CA THR A 58 19.81 12.87 -14.29
C THR A 58 20.29 13.72 -15.46
N GLN A 59 20.09 13.24 -16.69
CA GLN A 59 20.48 13.96 -17.90
C GLN A 59 19.63 15.23 -18.10
N HIS A 60 18.37 15.20 -17.68
CA HIS A 60 17.40 16.28 -17.86
C HIS A 60 17.21 17.13 -16.59
N GLN A 61 17.96 16.86 -15.53
CA GLN A 61 17.83 17.54 -14.22
C GLN A 61 16.40 17.53 -13.68
N SER A 62 15.65 16.45 -13.93
CA SER A 62 14.21 16.34 -13.62
C SER A 62 13.90 15.23 -12.61
N CYS A 63 14.92 14.66 -11.95
CA CYS A 63 14.74 13.54 -11.03
C CYS A 63 13.81 13.90 -9.85
N ASP A 64 13.81 15.14 -9.40
CA ASP A 64 12.91 15.62 -8.35
C ASP A 64 11.44 15.50 -8.77
N GLN A 65 11.10 15.89 -10.00
CA GLN A 65 9.76 15.74 -10.56
C GLN A 65 9.36 14.25 -10.70
N VAL A 66 10.28 13.42 -11.19
CA VAL A 66 10.06 11.97 -11.34
C VAL A 66 9.77 11.33 -9.98
N HIS A 67 10.61 11.60 -8.98
CA HIS A 67 10.43 11.08 -7.62
C HIS A 67 9.16 11.62 -6.96
N PHE A 68 8.86 12.91 -7.14
CA PHE A 68 7.61 13.50 -6.64
C PHE A 68 6.38 12.83 -7.25
N THR A 69 6.37 12.59 -8.56
CA THR A 69 5.23 11.95 -9.23
C THR A 69 5.08 10.50 -8.81
N ARG A 70 6.20 9.75 -8.69
CA ARG A 70 6.18 8.38 -8.13
C ARG A 70 5.60 8.36 -6.71
N ALA A 71 5.95 9.35 -5.88
CA ALA A 71 5.39 9.49 -4.55
C ALA A 71 3.87 9.69 -4.57
N MET A 72 3.36 10.55 -5.47
CA MET A 72 1.93 10.78 -5.63
C MET A 72 1.17 9.51 -6.06
N ILE A 73 1.75 8.70 -6.96
CA ILE A 73 1.16 7.41 -7.37
C ILE A 73 1.16 6.43 -6.19
N ALA A 74 2.26 6.37 -5.44
CA ALA A 74 2.40 5.47 -4.29
C ALA A 74 1.37 5.79 -3.17
N LEU A 75 0.80 7.00 -3.10
CA LEU A 75 -0.30 7.31 -2.19
C LEU A 75 -1.53 6.42 -2.41
N PHE A 76 -1.72 5.85 -3.61
CA PHE A 76 -2.80 4.91 -3.93
C PHE A 76 -2.43 3.45 -3.63
N GLN A 77 -1.19 3.19 -3.21
CA GLN A 77 -0.66 1.83 -3.08
C GLN A 77 -0.21 1.55 -1.65
N ASN A 78 0.69 2.38 -1.12
CA ASN A 78 1.35 2.17 0.16
C ASN A 78 1.93 3.49 0.69
N ARG A 79 1.54 3.91 1.90
CA ARG A 79 1.98 5.17 2.50
C ARG A 79 3.49 5.21 2.79
N GLU A 80 4.10 4.11 3.20
CA GLU A 80 5.55 4.02 3.42
C GLU A 80 6.33 4.19 2.11
N ALA A 81 5.88 3.54 1.03
CA ALA A 81 6.48 3.71 -0.29
C ALA A 81 6.37 5.15 -0.78
N ALA A 82 5.21 5.79 -0.58
CA ALA A 82 5.03 7.20 -0.90
C ALA A 82 5.97 8.11 -0.11
N ALA A 83 6.10 7.89 1.21
CA ALA A 83 7.01 8.64 2.05
C ALA A 83 8.47 8.50 1.58
N ALA A 84 8.91 7.29 1.22
CA ALA A 84 10.25 7.04 0.70
C ALA A 84 10.50 7.78 -0.63
N SER A 85 9.53 7.79 -1.54
CA SER A 85 9.65 8.55 -2.79
C SER A 85 9.66 10.08 -2.57
N PHE A 86 8.88 10.61 -1.63
CA PHE A 86 8.97 12.03 -1.25
C PHE A 86 10.34 12.38 -0.65
N GLN A 87 10.92 11.48 0.16
CA GLN A 87 12.28 11.66 0.68
C GLN A 87 13.31 11.70 -0.45
N GLN A 88 13.16 10.86 -1.48
CA GLN A 88 14.03 10.89 -2.66
C GLN A 88 13.92 12.21 -3.42
N ALA A 89 12.71 12.75 -3.61
CA ALA A 89 12.51 14.04 -4.28
C ALA A 89 13.26 15.19 -3.58
N ILE A 90 13.24 15.22 -2.24
CA ILE A 90 14.02 16.17 -1.43
C ILE A 90 15.52 15.88 -1.55
N ALA A 91 15.93 14.62 -1.49
CA ALA A 91 17.34 14.24 -1.52
C ALA A 91 18.04 14.64 -2.82
N VAL A 92 17.36 14.51 -3.97
CA VAL A 92 17.92 14.88 -5.27
C VAL A 92 17.87 16.39 -5.55
N ALA A 93 16.89 17.10 -5.01
CA ALA A 93 16.77 18.55 -5.15
C ALA A 93 16.24 19.19 -3.84
N PRO A 94 17.11 19.43 -2.84
CA PRO A 94 16.69 19.90 -1.52
C PRO A 94 16.09 21.31 -1.53
N ASN A 95 16.45 22.12 -2.53
CA ASN A 95 15.89 23.46 -2.78
C ASN A 95 15.04 23.49 -4.06
N GLY A 96 14.63 22.32 -4.56
CA GLY A 96 13.82 22.19 -5.77
C GLY A 96 12.36 22.57 -5.55
N PRO A 97 11.58 22.74 -6.63
CA PRO A 97 10.18 23.16 -6.56
C PRO A 97 9.29 22.20 -5.76
N PHE A 98 9.69 20.93 -5.62
CA PHE A 98 8.91 19.92 -4.91
C PHE A 98 9.35 19.69 -3.45
N ALA A 99 10.43 20.32 -2.98
CA ALA A 99 11.01 20.02 -1.67
C ALA A 99 10.04 20.30 -0.51
N ASP A 100 9.48 21.51 -0.47
CA ASP A 100 8.53 21.93 0.56
C ASP A 100 7.24 21.09 0.55
N SER A 101 6.74 20.78 -0.65
CA SER A 101 5.54 19.94 -0.81
C SER A 101 5.79 18.52 -0.30
N SER A 102 6.93 17.94 -0.69
CA SER A 102 7.37 16.61 -0.23
C SER A 102 7.53 16.57 1.29
N ALA A 103 8.11 17.60 1.90
CA ALA A 103 8.30 17.67 3.34
C ALA A 103 6.95 17.70 4.09
N ARG A 104 5.95 18.42 3.56
CA ARG A 104 4.60 18.43 4.13
C ARG A 104 3.93 17.06 4.02
N TRP A 105 4.06 16.38 2.88
CA TRP A 105 3.55 15.02 2.72
C TRP A 105 4.19 14.03 3.70
N ILE A 106 5.51 14.07 3.87
CA ILE A 106 6.21 13.18 4.83
C ILE A 106 5.67 13.37 6.25
N ARG A 107 5.53 14.61 6.71
CA ARG A 107 4.97 14.92 8.04
C ARG A 107 3.52 14.41 8.18
N PHE A 108 2.72 14.61 7.15
CA PHE A 108 1.32 14.15 7.13
C PHE A 108 1.21 12.63 7.19
N LEU A 109 2.03 11.92 6.42
CA LEU A 109 2.04 10.45 6.39
C LEU A 109 2.53 9.87 7.71
N ALA A 110 3.57 10.48 8.32
CA ALA A 110 4.07 10.08 9.64
C ALA A 110 3.02 10.27 10.74
N ASN A 111 2.31 11.40 10.81
CA ASN A 111 1.30 11.61 11.85
C ASN A 111 0.16 10.57 11.79
N ARG A 112 -0.15 10.05 10.60
CA ARG A 112 -1.24 9.09 10.42
C ARG A 112 -0.86 7.65 10.73
N THR A 113 0.43 7.29 10.71
CA THR A 113 0.87 5.96 11.19
C THR A 113 0.75 5.84 12.70
N PHE A 114 0.78 6.97 13.43
CA PHE A 114 0.61 7.02 14.89
C PHE A 114 -0.84 7.12 15.37
N HIS A 115 -1.81 7.35 14.46
CA HIS A 115 -3.22 7.30 14.83
C HIS A 115 -3.76 5.92 14.46
N PRO A 116 -3.80 4.94 15.39
CA PRO A 116 -4.54 3.72 15.14
C PRO A 116 -5.97 4.14 14.82
N ALA A 117 -6.49 3.70 13.68
CA ALA A 117 -7.91 3.80 13.40
C ALA A 117 -8.62 3.26 14.64
N SER A 118 -9.39 4.11 15.33
CA SER A 118 -10.18 3.79 16.50
C SER A 118 -11.02 2.55 16.19
N ALA A 119 -10.48 1.37 16.51
CA ALA A 119 -11.15 0.11 16.38
C ALA A 119 -12.08 -0.02 17.60
N GLY A 120 -13.38 0.00 17.33
CA GLY A 120 -14.42 -0.41 18.28
C GLY A 120 -15.00 0.73 19.12
N GLU A 121 -15.97 1.44 18.57
CA GLU A 121 -17.14 1.82 19.38
C GLU A 121 -17.95 0.52 19.57
N PRO A 122 -18.02 -0.06 20.77
CA PRO A 122 -19.00 -1.09 21.04
C PRO A 122 -20.34 -0.37 21.16
N ASN A 123 -21.29 -0.71 20.28
CA ASN A 123 -22.71 -0.35 20.39
C ASN A 123 -23.39 -0.90 21.69
N GLY A 124 -22.65 -1.12 22.77
CA GLY A 124 -23.16 -1.55 24.08
C GLY A 124 -23.78 -0.43 24.90
N ALA A 125 -23.48 0.84 24.60
CA ALA A 125 -24.05 1.97 25.35
C ALA A 125 -25.52 2.27 25.01
N LEU A 126 -26.00 1.87 23.82
CA LEU A 126 -27.37 2.16 23.40
C LEU A 126 -28.40 1.16 23.98
N LEU A 127 -27.95 -0.02 24.45
CA LEU A 127 -28.82 -1.06 25.01
C LEU A 127 -29.09 -0.91 26.51
N GLU A 128 -28.27 -0.14 27.24
CA GLU A 128 -28.47 0.16 28.67
C GLU A 128 -29.39 1.36 28.93
N VAL A 129 -29.58 2.25 27.95
CA VAL A 129 -30.49 3.41 28.08
C VAL A 129 -31.97 3.02 27.88
N MET A 130 -32.25 1.85 27.30
CA MET A 130 -33.61 1.40 27.00
C MET A 130 -34.16 0.38 28.00
N LYS A 131 -33.60 0.34 29.22
CA LYS A 131 -34.02 -0.54 30.32
C LYS A 131 -34.30 0.18 31.64
N GLY A 132 -34.64 1.47 31.55
CA GLY A 132 -35.20 2.27 32.65
C GLY A 132 -36.67 2.54 32.42
#